data_AF-U2L315-F1
#
_entry.id   AF-U2L315-F1
#
_cell.length_a   1.000
_cell.length_b   1.000
_cell.length_c   1.000
_cell.angle_alpha   90.00
_cell.angle_beta   90.00
_cell.angle_gamma   90.00
#
_symmetry.space_group_name_H-M   'P 1'
#
loop_
_entity.id
_entity.type
_entity.pdbx_description
1 polymer ?
#
loop_
_entity_poly.entity_id
_entity_poly.type
_entity_poly.pdbx_seq_one_letter_code
_entity_poly.pdbx_strand_id
1 'polypeptide(L)'
;MPTEADFNKYKLENLLFVKRLLGDGLIVEREERGIDSAVCMMIEVDYKAAQIATGEALPASSESIGSFSHSENTKAYDTQVELNAKSVEQQKYRVLSLFCDVTAGRA
;
A
#
# COMPACT_ATOMS: atom_id res chain seq x y z
N MET A 1 9.57 13.94 0.27
CA MET A 1 8.36 14.13 -0.56
C MET A 1 8.58 13.42 -1.89
N PRO A 2 7.57 12.73 -2.44
CA PRO A 2 7.71 12.02 -3.71
C PRO A 2 8.00 13.00 -4.85
N THR A 3 8.74 12.57 -5.85
CA THR A 3 8.82 13.32 -7.12
C THR A 3 7.47 13.26 -7.84
N GLU A 4 7.23 14.16 -8.79
CA GLU A 4 6.01 14.12 -9.61
C GLU A 4 5.91 12.79 -10.39
N ALA A 5 7.05 12.26 -10.86
CA ALA A 5 7.11 10.97 -11.55
C ALA A 5 6.68 9.81 -10.63
N ASP A 6 7.18 9.79 -9.39
CA ASP A 6 6.80 8.77 -8.40
C ASP A 6 5.32 8.87 -8.05
N PHE A 7 4.82 10.08 -7.83
CA PHE A 7 3.41 10.33 -7.54
C PHE A 7 2.51 9.82 -8.67
N ASN A 8 2.83 10.16 -9.93
CA ASN A 8 2.06 9.73 -11.09
C ASN A 8 2.10 8.21 -11.29
N LYS A 9 3.25 7.58 -11.01
CA LYS A 9 3.38 6.12 -11.01
C LYS A 9 2.45 5.48 -9.97
N TYR A 10 2.55 5.88 -8.71
CA TYR A 10 1.70 5.32 -7.64
C TYR A 10 0.21 5.60 -7.89
N LYS A 11 -0.13 6.77 -8.41
CA LYS A 11 -1.50 7.10 -8.81
C LYS A 11 -2.02 6.12 -9.86
N LEU A 12 -1.25 5.89 -10.93
CA LEU A 12 -1.64 4.97 -12.00
C LEU A 12 -1.81 3.54 -11.48
N GLU A 13 -0.86 3.05 -10.69
CA GLU A 13 -0.90 1.70 -10.11
C GLU A 13 -2.12 1.50 -9.20
N ASN A 14 -2.41 2.48 -8.32
CA ASN A 14 -3.58 2.42 -7.45
C ASN A 14 -4.90 2.53 -8.21
N LEU A 15 -4.97 3.36 -9.26
CA LEU A 15 -6.15 3.40 -10.13
C LEU A 15 -6.37 2.06 -10.83
N LEU A 16 -5.31 1.38 -11.29
CA LEU A 16 -5.43 0.06 -11.89
C LEU A 16 -5.86 -1.00 -10.87
N PHE A 17 -5.32 -0.95 -9.65
CA PHE A 17 -5.74 -1.81 -8.53
C PHE A 17 -7.24 -1.66 -8.25
N VAL A 18 -7.70 -0.43 -8.03
CA VAL A 18 -9.12 -0.13 -7.77
C VAL A 18 -10.02 -0.52 -8.94
N LYS A 19 -9.61 -0.26 -10.18
CA LYS A 19 -10.38 -0.67 -11.38
C LYS A 19 -10.62 -2.18 -11.44
N ARG A 20 -9.62 -2.99 -11.08
CA ARG A 20 -9.78 -4.46 -11.01
C ARG A 20 -10.82 -4.83 -9.96
N LEU A 21 -10.70 -4.30 -8.74
CA LEU A 21 -11.64 -4.57 -7.65
C LEU A 21 -13.08 -4.15 -7.98
N LEU A 22 -13.26 -3.01 -8.66
CA LEU A 22 -14.57 -2.58 -9.17
C LEU A 22 -15.11 -3.55 -10.22
N GLY A 23 -14.26 -3.96 -11.17
CA GLY A 23 -14.63 -4.93 -12.21
C GLY A 23 -15.05 -6.28 -11.63
N ASP A 24 -14.42 -6.70 -10.54
CA ASP A 24 -14.72 -7.94 -9.82
C ASP A 24 -15.90 -7.78 -8.83
N GLY A 25 -16.45 -6.57 -8.68
CA GLY A 25 -17.54 -6.27 -7.75
C GLY A 25 -17.15 -6.34 -6.27
N LEU A 26 -15.85 -6.35 -5.97
CA LEU A 26 -15.29 -6.45 -4.61
C LEU A 26 -15.39 -5.15 -3.82
N ILE A 27 -15.54 -4.03 -4.51
CA ILE A 27 -15.75 -2.72 -3.88
C ILE A 27 -16.86 -1.96 -4.60
N VAL A 28 -17.60 -1.15 -3.84
CA VAL A 28 -18.60 -0.22 -4.36
C VAL A 28 -18.36 1.14 -3.71
N GLU A 29 -18.43 2.20 -4.51
CA GLU A 29 -18.26 3.56 -4.01
C GLU A 29 -19.46 3.92 -3.11
N ARG A 30 -19.18 4.26 -1.83
CA ARG A 30 -20.21 4.61 -0.83
C ARG A 30 -20.57 6.09 -0.87
N GLU A 31 -19.55 6.92 -1.05
CA GLU A 31 -19.64 8.38 -1.02
C GLU A 31 -19.13 8.97 -2.34
N GLU A 32 -19.63 10.15 -2.71
CA GLU A 32 -19.15 10.85 -3.90
C GLU A 32 -17.62 11.06 -3.81
N ARG A 33 -16.88 10.58 -4.81
CA ARG A 33 -15.41 10.64 -4.86
C ARG A 33 -14.70 9.84 -3.76
N GLY A 34 -15.37 8.81 -3.23
CA GLY A 34 -14.76 7.87 -2.29
C GLY A 34 -13.55 7.15 -2.89
N ILE A 35 -13.61 6.80 -4.17
CA ILE A 35 -12.48 6.18 -4.89
C ILE A 35 -11.29 7.14 -4.99
N ASP A 36 -11.51 8.39 -5.39
CA ASP A 36 -10.45 9.40 -5.48
C ASP A 36 -9.76 9.59 -4.12
N SER A 37 -10.56 9.68 -3.06
CA SER A 37 -10.09 9.84 -1.68
C SER A 37 -9.25 8.64 -1.22
N ALA A 38 -9.71 7.42 -1.53
CA ALA A 38 -8.97 6.20 -1.25
C ALA A 38 -7.65 6.16 -2.02
N VAL A 39 -7.66 6.45 -3.32
CA VAL A 39 -6.45 6.46 -4.17
C VAL A 39 -5.41 7.46 -3.64
N CYS A 40 -5.83 8.66 -3.23
CA CYS A 40 -4.93 9.64 -2.61
C CYS A 40 -4.20 9.09 -1.38
N MET A 41 -4.90 8.37 -0.49
CA MET A 41 -4.27 7.76 0.68
C MET A 41 -3.44 6.51 0.35
N MET A 42 -3.82 5.73 -0.66
CA MET A 42 -2.99 4.61 -1.11
C MET A 42 -1.63 5.06 -1.66
N ILE A 43 -1.56 6.21 -2.32
CA ILE A 43 -0.29 6.80 -2.78
C ILE A 43 0.65 7.05 -1.59
N GLU A 44 0.12 7.51 -0.45
CA GLU A 44 0.92 7.70 0.76
C GLU A 44 1.42 6.36 1.32
N VAL A 45 0.58 5.32 1.30
CA VAL A 45 0.96 3.95 1.70
C VAL A 45 2.11 3.44 0.84
N ASP A 46 2.00 3.54 -0.49
CA ASP A 46 3.03 3.09 -1.42
C ASP A 46 4.33 3.87 -1.24
N TYR A 47 4.25 5.18 -1.06
CA TYR A 47 5.42 6.01 -0.87
C TYR A 47 6.16 5.68 0.44
N LYS A 48 5.44 5.39 1.53
CA LYS A 48 6.04 4.93 2.79
C LYS A 48 6.68 3.57 2.64
N ALA A 49 6.02 2.64 1.96
CA ALA A 49 6.56 1.30 1.70
C ALA A 49 7.83 1.35 0.85
N ALA A 50 7.86 2.20 -0.17
CA ALA A 50 9.05 2.41 -1.00
C ALA A 50 10.22 2.94 -0.18
N GLN A 51 10.00 3.91 0.72
CA GLN A 51 11.04 4.41 1.62
C GLN A 51 11.57 3.35 2.59
N ILE A 52 10.69 2.45 3.07
CA ILE A 52 11.10 1.33 3.92
C ILE A 52 11.98 0.36 3.11
N ALA A 53 11.61 0.07 1.86
CA ALA A 53 12.35 -0.86 1.00
C ALA A 53 13.72 -0.31 0.55
N THR A 54 13.86 1.01 0.38
CA THR A 54 15.14 1.67 0.06
C THR A 54 16.01 1.94 1.29
N GLY A 55 15.50 1.68 2.51
CA GLY A 55 16.22 1.97 3.75
C GLY A 55 16.28 3.47 4.11
N GLU A 56 15.56 4.32 3.39
CA GLU A 56 15.50 5.78 3.62
C GLU A 56 14.38 6.19 4.59
N ALA A 57 13.86 5.24 5.38
CA ALA A 57 12.68 5.46 6.22
C ALA A 57 12.80 6.72 7.10
N LEU A 58 11.88 7.67 6.90
CA LEU A 58 11.53 8.67 7.91
C LEU A 58 11.09 7.93 9.18
N PRO A 59 11.45 8.41 10.38
CA PRO A 59 11.28 7.66 11.63
C PRO A 59 9.79 7.38 11.86
N ALA A 60 9.38 6.15 11.57
CA ALA A 60 8.22 5.57 12.21
C ALA A 60 8.53 5.53 13.70
N SER A 61 7.62 6.07 14.52
CA SER A 61 7.70 6.06 15.98
C SER A 61 8.33 4.76 16.47
N SER A 62 9.47 4.92 17.14
CA SER A 62 10.31 3.89 17.73
C SER A 62 9.51 2.93 18.59
N GLU A 63 9.06 1.83 18.00
CA GLU A 63 8.95 0.56 18.71
C GLU A 63 10.02 -0.36 18.15
N SER A 64 11.13 -0.41 18.89
CA SER A 64 12.32 -1.21 18.67
C SER A 64 11.98 -2.63 18.23
N ILE A 65 12.19 -2.94 16.94
CA ILE A 65 12.50 -4.32 16.52
C ILE A 65 14.02 -4.46 16.54
N GLY A 66 14.45 -5.36 17.41
CA GLY A 66 15.83 -5.54 17.84
C GLY A 66 16.82 -5.70 16.70
N SER A 67 17.99 -5.13 16.96
CA SER A 67 19.27 -5.41 16.32
C SER A 67 19.37 -6.85 15.80
N PHE A 68 19.29 -7.03 14.48
CA PHE A 68 19.83 -8.23 13.85
C PHE A 68 20.93 -7.85 12.86
N SER A 69 22.10 -8.38 13.20
CA SER A 69 23.38 -8.24 12.53
C SER A 69 23.28 -8.60 11.04
N HIS A 70 23.85 -7.75 10.18
CA HIS A 70 23.96 -7.97 8.75
C HIS A 70 24.78 -9.25 8.47
N SER A 71 24.10 -10.32 8.05
CA SER A 71 24.69 -11.28 7.13
C SER A 71 23.85 -11.24 5.86
N GLU A 72 24.53 -11.05 4.72
CA GLU A 72 23.99 -10.99 3.36
C GLU A 72 23.29 -12.31 2.99
N ASN A 73 22.09 -12.52 3.53
CA ASN A 73 21.23 -13.63 3.15
C ASN A 73 20.13 -13.04 2.29
N THR A 74 20.28 -13.15 0.96
CA THR A 74 19.30 -12.68 -0.03
C THR A 74 17.89 -13.17 0.28
N LYS A 75 17.76 -14.38 0.86
CA LYS A 75 16.48 -14.94 1.33
C LYS A 75 15.79 -14.12 2.43
N ALA A 76 16.55 -13.50 3.32
CA ALA A 76 15.99 -12.66 4.39
C ALA A 76 15.45 -11.34 3.83
N TYR A 77 16.17 -10.76 2.86
CA TYR A 77 15.71 -9.58 2.13
C TYR A 77 14.44 -9.89 1.32
N ASP A 78 14.43 -10.98 0.55
CA ASP A 78 13.27 -11.41 -0.25
C ASP A 78 12.04 -11.63 0.64
N THR A 79 12.22 -12.29 1.80
CA THR A 79 11.13 -12.51 2.77
C THR A 79 10.59 -11.20 3.32
N GLN A 80 11.46 -10.23 3.61
CA GLN A 80 11.04 -8.93 4.15
C GLN A 80 10.31 -8.08 3.09
N VAL A 81 10.73 -8.15 1.82
CA VAL A 81 10.03 -7.54 0.69
C VAL A 81 8.63 -8.14 0.51
N GLU A 82 8.49 -9.47 0.58
CA GLU A 82 7.17 -10.13 0.49
C GLU A 82 6.24 -9.78 1.65
N LEU A 83 6.75 -9.74 2.89
CA LEU A 83 5.96 -9.35 4.05
C LEU A 83 5.50 -7.89 3.95
N ASN A 84 6.39 -7.01 3.48
CA ASN A 84 6.05 -5.61 3.21
C ASN A 84 4.99 -5.51 2.12
N ALA A 85 5.10 -6.26 1.02
CA ALA A 85 4.09 -6.26 -0.06
C ALA A 85 2.72 -6.73 0.44
N LYS A 86 2.66 -7.81 1.24
CA LYS A 86 1.41 -8.27 1.87
C LYS A 86 0.85 -7.23 2.84
N SER A 87 1.70 -6.55 3.60
CA SER A 87 1.29 -5.46 4.51
C SER A 87 0.73 -4.26 3.74
N VAL A 88 1.35 -3.88 2.62
CA VAL A 88 0.92 -2.77 1.76
C VAL A 88 -0.46 -3.05 1.19
N GLU A 89 -0.69 -4.23 0.63
CA GLU A 89 -1.99 -4.58 0.07
C GLU A 89 -3.09 -4.55 1.14
N GLN A 90 -2.83 -5.11 2.34
CA GLN A 90 -3.76 -5.02 3.48
C GLN A 90 -4.07 -3.58 3.88
N GLN A 91 -3.06 -2.70 3.90
CA GLN A 91 -3.26 -1.28 4.19
C GLN A 91 -4.12 -0.60 3.11
N LYS A 92 -3.94 -0.94 1.83
CA LYS A 92 -4.80 -0.45 0.75
C LYS A 92 -6.25 -0.88 0.91
N TYR A 93 -6.51 -2.13 1.28
CA TYR A 93 -7.87 -2.60 1.61
C TYR A 93 -8.47 -1.85 2.82
N ARG A 94 -7.65 -1.58 3.84
CA ARG A 94 -8.09 -0.76 4.99
C ARG A 94 -8.47 0.65 4.55
N VAL A 95 -7.68 1.28 3.69
CA VAL A 95 -8.00 2.61 3.12
C VAL A 95 -9.30 2.55 2.33
N LEU A 96 -9.51 1.53 1.50
CA LEU A 96 -10.76 1.36 0.75
C LEU A 96 -11.97 1.28 1.68
N SER A 97 -11.89 0.51 2.77
CA SER A 97 -13.00 0.35 3.72
C SER A 97 -13.44 1.65 4.39
N LEU A 98 -12.62 2.70 4.35
CA LEU A 98 -12.98 4.01 4.88
C LEU A 98 -13.96 4.77 3.96
N PHE A 99 -13.90 4.55 2.63
CA PHE A 99 -14.65 5.33 1.63
C PHE A 99 -15.55 4.49 0.71
N CYS A 100 -15.28 3.20 0.64
CA CYS A 100 -15.96 2.24 -0.23
C CYS A 100 -16.52 1.11 0.63
N ASP A 101 -17.66 0.57 0.20
CA ASP A 101 -18.16 -0.68 0.75
C ASP A 101 -17.36 -1.83 0.13
N VAL A 102 -16.59 -2.53 0.97
CA VAL A 102 -15.81 -3.70 0.56
C VAL A 102 -16.70 -4.93 0.71
N THR A 103 -17.04 -5.57 -0.39
CA THR A 103 -17.81 -6.81 -0.40
C THR A 103 -16.86 -7.99 -0.30
N ALA A 104 -17.25 -9.06 0.41
CA ALA A 104 -16.43 -10.27 0.55
C ALA A 104 -16.39 -11.13 -0.73
N GLY A 105 -16.74 -10.56 -1.89
CA GLY A 105 -17.10 -11.31 -3.10
C GLY A 105 -18.46 -11.98 -2.93
N ARG A 106 -19.28 -11.98 -3.98
CA ARG A 106 -20.40 -12.94 -4.05
C ARG A 106 -19.80 -14.34 -4.19
N ALA A 107 -20.15 -15.23 -3.28
CA ALA A 107 -20.07 -16.67 -3.50
C ALA A 107 -20.97 -17.09 -4.67
#